data_AF-X1VYT6-F1
#
_entry.id   AF-X1VYT6-F1
#
_cell.length_a   1.000
_cell.length_b   1.000
_cell.length_c   1.000
_cell.angle_alpha   90.00
_cell.angle_beta   90.00
_cell.angle_gamma   90.00
#
_symmetry.space_group_name_H-M   'P 1'
#
loop_
_entity.id
_entity.type
_entity.pdbx_description
1 polymer ?
#
loop_
_entity_poly.entity_id
_entity_poly.type
_entity_poly.pdbx_seq_one_letter_code
_entity_poly.pdbx_strand_id
1 'polypeptide(L)'
;MKKYIVPYQLRKIVIRMIIYSLLVILGIIFIFPLAWMVSTSLKTDVQVIRFPPEWIPYPIDWENYFEAIRLMSFFRSLKNSCIIAFSAVIGALLSSSLVGYGFSRLEWKGRNLFFVLLLSTMMIPYAVTMVPLFIVFKKLGWLNSFKPLIIPSFFGAPFYIFLLRQFFMTIPMDLSDAAKIDGCSEL
;
A
#
# COMPACT_ATOMS: atom_id res chain seq x y z
N MET A 1 46.08 2.26 -27.84
CA MET A 1 45.10 1.72 -26.86
C MET A 1 43.78 2.53 -26.71
N LYS A 2 43.47 3.55 -27.53
CA LYS A 2 42.25 4.40 -27.41
C LYS A 2 41.10 4.10 -28.39
N LYS A 3 41.26 3.19 -29.37
CA LYS A 3 40.36 3.08 -30.53
C LYS A 3 39.11 2.18 -30.33
N TYR A 4 39.05 1.38 -29.26
CA TYR A 4 37.94 0.45 -28.99
C TYR A 4 36.94 0.92 -27.92
N ILE A 5 37.17 2.06 -27.27
CA ILE A 5 36.36 2.56 -26.14
C ILE A 5 35.14 3.38 -26.61
N VAL A 6 35.27 4.06 -27.75
CA VAL A 6 34.25 4.94 -28.33
C VAL A 6 32.91 4.24 -28.69
N PRO A 7 32.88 3.06 -29.35
CA PRO A 7 31.60 2.44 -29.73
C PRO A 7 30.79 1.93 -28.54
N TYR A 8 31.46 1.55 -27.45
CA TYR A 8 30.79 1.15 -26.21
C TYR A 8 30.13 2.34 -25.49
N GLN A 9 30.79 3.51 -25.48
CA GLN A 9 30.22 4.74 -24.91
C GLN A 9 29.05 5.26 -25.74
N LEU A 10 29.15 5.24 -27.07
CA LEU A 10 28.06 5.65 -27.97
C LEU A 10 26.81 4.76 -27.78
N ARG A 11 27.00 3.44 -27.70
CA ARG A 11 25.93 2.48 -27.41
C ARG A 11 25.24 2.77 -26.07
N LYS A 12 26.00 3.10 -25.02
CA LYS A 12 25.43 3.49 -23.72
C LYS A 12 24.60 4.77 -23.79
N ILE A 13 25.05 5.78 -24.55
CA ILE A 13 24.33 7.04 -24.71
C ILE A 13 23.02 6.82 -25.46
N VAL A 14 23.03 6.07 -26.56
CA VAL A 14 21.81 5.74 -27.32
C VAL A 14 20.82 4.95 -26.46
N ILE A 15 21.28 3.92 -25.73
CA ILE A 15 20.43 3.15 -24.83
C ILE A 15 19.80 4.04 -23.76
N ARG A 16 20.58 4.94 -23.14
CA ARG A 16 20.05 5.88 -22.14
C ARG A 16 19.03 6.84 -22.73
N MET A 17 19.26 7.36 -23.94
CA MET A 17 18.29 8.22 -24.62
C MET A 17 16.97 7.48 -24.86
N ILE A 18 17.03 6.24 -25.38
CA ILE A 18 15.84 5.41 -25.57
C ILE A 18 15.11 5.17 -24.25
N ILE A 19 15.84 4.79 -23.18
CA ILE A 19 15.27 4.57 -21.85
C ILE A 19 14.60 5.84 -21.34
N TYR A 20 15.26 7.00 -21.41
CA TYR A 20 14.68 8.25 -20.93
C TYR A 20 13.48 8.69 -21.77
N SER A 21 13.51 8.56 -23.09
CA SER A 21 12.36 8.81 -23.95
C SER A 21 11.17 7.92 -23.57
N LEU A 22 11.40 6.63 -23.35
CA LEU A 22 10.37 5.70 -22.91
C LEU A 22 9.81 6.07 -21.53
N LEU A 23 10.68 6.40 -20.56
CA LEU A 23 10.27 6.82 -19.23
C LEU A 23 9.46 8.13 -19.25
N VAL A 24 9.82 9.09 -20.09
CA VAL A 24 9.07 10.34 -20.26
C VAL A 24 7.69 10.07 -20.85
N ILE A 25 7.61 9.25 -21.90
CA ILE A 25 6.33 8.88 -22.53
C ILE A 25 5.43 8.16 -21.52
N LEU A 26 5.96 7.17 -20.80
CA LEU A 26 5.22 6.48 -19.74
C LEU A 26 4.79 7.44 -18.63
N GLY A 27 5.68 8.35 -18.21
CA GLY A 27 5.38 9.38 -17.23
C GLY A 27 4.21 10.27 -17.65
N ILE A 28 4.18 10.71 -18.91
CA ILE A 28 3.06 11.48 -19.46
C ILE A 28 1.76 10.67 -19.43
N ILE A 29 1.80 9.39 -19.82
CA ILE A 29 0.63 8.50 -19.79
C ILE A 29 0.09 8.34 -18.35
N PHE A 30 0.96 8.20 -17.36
CA PHE A 30 0.54 8.08 -15.95
C PHE A 30 0.04 9.40 -15.34
N ILE A 31 0.60 10.54 -15.74
CA ILE A 31 0.17 11.86 -15.27
C ILE A 31 -1.16 12.26 -15.92
N PHE A 32 -1.43 11.80 -17.14
CA PHE A 32 -2.62 12.14 -17.90
C PHE A 32 -3.94 12.05 -17.11
N PRO A 33 -4.33 10.92 -16.50
CA PRO A 33 -5.58 10.82 -15.75
C PRO A 33 -5.63 11.75 -14.53
N LEU A 34 -4.48 12.02 -13.89
CA LEU A 34 -4.42 12.96 -12.76
C LEU A 34 -4.62 14.41 -13.22
N ALA A 35 -3.95 14.80 -14.30
CA ALA A 35 -4.14 16.11 -14.92
C ALA A 35 -5.60 16.31 -15.39
N TRP A 36 -6.19 15.27 -15.98
CA TRP A 36 -7.59 15.26 -16.39
C TRP A 36 -8.54 15.40 -15.19
N MET A 37 -8.25 14.71 -14.08
CA MET A 37 -9.04 14.79 -12.86
C MET A 37 -9.03 16.21 -12.26
N VAL A 38 -7.85 16.85 -12.21
CA VAL A 38 -7.71 18.23 -11.70
C VAL A 38 -8.40 19.25 -12.62
N SER A 39 -8.28 19.08 -13.94
CA SER A 39 -9.02 19.91 -14.90
C SER A 39 -10.53 19.74 -14.71
N THR A 40 -11.00 18.51 -14.54
CA THR A 40 -12.42 18.19 -14.41
C THR A 40 -13.02 18.65 -13.08
N SER A 41 -12.26 18.63 -11.98
CA SER A 41 -12.74 19.16 -10.69
C SER A 41 -12.96 20.68 -10.69
N LEU A 42 -12.41 21.37 -11.69
CA LEU A 42 -12.54 22.82 -11.89
C LEU A 42 -13.55 23.18 -12.99
N LYS A 43 -14.26 22.20 -13.55
CA LYS A 43 -15.28 22.39 -14.60
C LYS A 43 -16.67 22.55 -14.01
N THR A 44 -17.51 23.33 -14.68
CA THR A 44 -18.96 23.31 -14.48
C THR A 44 -19.57 22.02 -15.05
N ASP A 45 -20.75 21.62 -14.59
CA ASP A 45 -21.46 20.43 -15.09
C ASP A 45 -21.60 20.42 -16.62
N VAL A 46 -21.85 21.59 -17.22
CA VAL A 46 -21.97 21.77 -18.67
C VAL A 46 -20.64 21.50 -19.37
N GLN A 47 -19.52 21.96 -18.81
CA GLN A 47 -18.19 21.74 -19.38
C GLN A 47 -17.75 20.26 -19.28
N VAL A 48 -18.18 19.54 -18.23
CA VAL A 48 -17.85 18.12 -18.05
C VAL A 48 -18.44 17.25 -19.17
N ILE A 49 -19.66 17.56 -19.62
CA ILE A 49 -20.38 16.78 -20.64
C ILE A 49 -20.19 17.29 -22.08
N ARG A 50 -19.48 18.41 -22.26
CA ARG A 50 -19.30 19.06 -23.56
C ARG A 50 -18.37 18.28 -24.48
N PHE A 51 -18.69 18.26 -25.78
CA PHE A 51 -17.83 17.69 -26.83
C PHE A 51 -17.45 18.77 -27.87
N PRO A 52 -16.17 18.90 -28.26
CA PRO A 52 -15.01 18.17 -27.74
C PRO A 52 -14.71 18.51 -26.27
N PRO A 53 -14.08 17.59 -25.50
CA PRO A 53 -13.79 17.82 -24.09
C PRO A 53 -12.85 19.02 -23.89
N GLU A 54 -13.17 19.87 -22.93
CA GLU A 54 -12.32 21.03 -22.60
C GLU A 54 -11.13 20.59 -21.74
N TRP A 55 -9.91 20.91 -22.17
CA TRP A 55 -8.68 20.54 -21.43
C TRP A 55 -8.36 21.50 -20.29
N ILE A 56 -8.60 22.79 -20.52
CA ILE A 56 -8.42 23.87 -19.55
C ILE A 56 -9.81 24.47 -19.35
N PRO A 57 -10.40 24.39 -18.14
CA PRO A 57 -11.73 24.91 -17.88
C PRO A 57 -11.77 26.43 -18.07
N TYR A 58 -12.77 26.92 -18.79
CA TYR A 58 -13.02 28.35 -18.95
C TYR A 58 -14.53 28.65 -19.02
N PRO A 59 -15.12 29.32 -18.02
CA PRO A 59 -14.48 29.80 -16.78
C PRO A 59 -14.06 28.65 -15.85
N ILE A 60 -13.15 28.94 -14.92
CA ILE A 60 -12.75 28.03 -13.84
C ILE A 60 -13.81 28.11 -12.73
N ASP A 61 -14.33 26.96 -12.30
CA ASP A 61 -15.29 26.87 -11.21
C ASP A 61 -14.63 26.38 -9.91
N TRP A 62 -14.27 27.33 -9.04
CA TRP A 62 -13.71 27.04 -7.72
C TRP A 62 -14.76 26.62 -6.70
N GLU A 63 -16.05 26.89 -6.96
CA GLU A 63 -17.14 26.61 -6.02
C GLU A 63 -17.27 25.11 -5.77
N ASN A 64 -16.93 24.28 -6.77
CA ASN A 64 -16.84 22.82 -6.65
C ASN A 64 -16.07 22.35 -5.41
N TYR A 65 -14.98 23.03 -5.04
CA TYR A 65 -14.19 22.66 -3.85
C TYR A 65 -14.89 23.04 -2.54
N PHE A 66 -15.52 24.21 -2.49
CA PHE A 66 -16.26 24.66 -1.31
C PHE A 66 -17.50 23.79 -1.08
N GLU A 67 -18.24 23.49 -2.15
CA GLU A 67 -19.40 22.60 -2.11
C GLU A 67 -18.99 21.16 -1.75
N ALA A 68 -17.90 20.63 -2.30
CA ALA A 68 -17.39 19.31 -1.91
C ALA A 68 -17.05 19.22 -0.41
N ILE A 69 -16.44 20.27 0.16
CA ILE A 69 -16.12 20.33 1.58
C ILE A 69 -17.40 20.36 2.44
N ARG A 70 -18.41 21.13 2.03
CA ARG A 70 -19.69 21.30 2.75
C ARG A 70 -20.56 20.06 2.67
N LEU A 71 -20.83 19.55 1.46
CA LEU A 71 -21.77 18.46 1.21
C LEU A 71 -21.29 17.13 1.79
N MET A 72 -19.99 16.86 1.78
CA MET A 72 -19.45 15.54 2.15
C MET A 72 -19.06 15.41 3.63
N SER A 73 -19.29 16.44 4.47
CA SER A 73 -18.68 16.53 5.80
C SER A 73 -17.18 16.18 5.74
N PHE A 74 -16.47 16.77 4.77
CA PHE A 74 -15.16 16.30 4.31
C PHE A 74 -14.17 16.06 5.45
N PHE A 75 -14.04 17.01 6.38
CA PHE A 75 -13.11 16.91 7.51
C PHE A 75 -13.47 15.78 8.48
N ARG A 76 -14.75 15.44 8.65
CA ARG A 76 -15.16 14.29 9.46
C ARG A 76 -14.77 12.99 8.77
N SER A 77 -15.04 12.87 7.47
CA SER A 77 -14.66 11.70 6.68
C SER A 77 -13.14 11.51 6.64
N LEU A 78 -12.38 12.59 6.42
CA LEU A 78 -10.92 12.59 6.49
C LEU A 78 -10.41 12.16 7.86
N LYS A 79 -10.95 12.73 8.95
CA LYS A 79 -10.58 12.34 10.32
C LYS A 79 -10.86 10.85 10.56
N ASN A 80 -12.01 10.34 10.14
CA ASN A 80 -12.36 8.93 10.29
C ASN A 80 -11.38 8.03 9.52
N SER A 81 -11.08 8.36 8.26
CA SER A 81 -10.11 7.64 7.45
C SER A 81 -8.71 7.65 8.06
N CYS A 82 -8.25 8.79 8.58
CA CYS A 82 -6.97 8.89 9.27
C CYS A 82 -6.95 8.01 10.53
N ILE A 83 -7.97 8.07 11.38
CA ILE A 83 -8.06 7.23 12.59
C ILE A 83 -7.99 5.76 12.22
N ILE A 84 -8.81 5.33 11.25
CA ILE A 84 -8.84 3.93 10.80
C ILE A 84 -7.47 3.52 10.23
N ALA A 85 -6.89 4.32 9.34
CA ALA A 85 -5.63 4.02 8.67
C ALA A 85 -4.46 3.95 9.67
N PHE A 86 -4.28 4.97 10.52
CA PHE A 86 -3.18 4.97 11.50
C PHE A 86 -3.32 3.83 12.50
N SER A 87 -4.51 3.61 13.06
CA SER A 87 -4.72 2.51 14.01
C SER A 87 -4.50 1.15 13.34
N ALA A 88 -4.96 0.96 12.10
CA ALA A 88 -4.76 -0.28 11.37
C ALA A 88 -3.29 -0.52 11.00
N VAL A 89 -2.54 0.52 10.62
CA VAL A 89 -1.10 0.44 10.34
C VAL A 89 -0.33 0.05 11.59
N ILE A 90 -0.61 0.69 12.73
CA ILE A 90 0.03 0.35 14.01
C ILE A 90 -0.26 -1.11 14.37
N GLY A 91 -1.53 -1.53 14.32
CA GLY A 91 -1.92 -2.89 14.64
C GLY A 91 -1.26 -3.94 13.73
N ALA A 92 -1.32 -3.71 12.41
CA ALA A 92 -0.73 -4.61 11.44
C ALA A 92 0.79 -4.67 11.54
N LEU A 93 1.47 -3.54 11.75
CA LEU A 93 2.93 -3.48 11.86
C LEU A 93 3.42 -4.20 13.12
N LEU A 94 2.84 -3.90 14.28
CA LEU A 94 3.24 -4.52 15.55
C LEU A 94 2.98 -6.03 15.53
N SER A 95 1.77 -6.46 15.14
CA SER A 95 1.43 -7.88 15.11
C SER A 95 2.23 -8.65 14.06
N SER A 96 2.37 -8.09 12.85
CA SER A 96 3.03 -8.81 11.75
C SER A 96 4.54 -8.87 11.92
N SER A 97 5.16 -7.87 12.55
CA SER A 97 6.60 -7.89 12.87
C SER A 97 6.92 -8.94 13.94
N LEU A 98 6.14 -8.99 15.02
CA LEU A 98 6.29 -10.00 16.06
C LEU A 98 6.15 -11.41 15.51
N VAL A 99 5.10 -11.66 14.73
CA VAL A 99 4.85 -12.98 14.14
C VAL A 99 5.90 -13.32 13.06
N GLY A 100 6.26 -12.35 12.22
CA GLY A 100 7.31 -12.51 11.20
C GLY A 100 8.68 -12.83 11.81
N TYR A 101 9.02 -12.20 12.94
CA TYR A 101 10.21 -12.51 13.74
C TYR A 101 10.16 -13.94 14.26
N GLY A 102 9.04 -14.35 14.87
CA GLY A 102 8.86 -15.71 15.37
C GLY A 102 8.95 -16.80 14.29
N PHE A 103 8.54 -16.51 13.05
CA PHE A 103 8.68 -17.44 11.92
C PHE A 103 10.06 -17.46 11.25
N SER A 104 10.91 -16.47 11.53
CA SER A 104 12.23 -16.33 10.89
C SER A 104 13.39 -16.62 11.85
N ARG A 105 13.32 -16.11 13.08
CA ARG A 105 14.42 -16.14 14.06
C ARG A 105 14.30 -17.23 15.11
N LEU A 106 13.09 -17.56 15.53
CA LEU A 106 12.87 -18.56 16.56
C LEU A 106 12.74 -19.96 15.96
N GLU A 107 13.40 -20.94 16.58
CA GLU A 107 13.26 -22.35 16.22
C GLU A 107 12.22 -23.03 17.10
N TRP A 108 11.16 -23.55 16.47
CA TRP A 108 10.10 -24.26 17.18
C TRP A 108 9.45 -25.32 16.28
N LYS A 109 8.92 -26.37 16.92
CA LYS A 109 8.36 -27.53 16.23
C LYS A 109 7.09 -27.15 15.47
N GLY A 110 7.06 -27.40 14.16
CA GLY A 110 5.89 -27.10 13.31
C GLY A 110 5.89 -25.72 12.65
N ARG A 111 6.94 -24.90 12.83
CA ARG A 111 7.07 -23.55 12.25
C ARG A 111 6.69 -23.47 10.77
N ASN A 112 7.20 -24.40 9.96
CA ASN A 112 6.94 -24.42 8.52
C ASN A 112 5.48 -24.77 8.19
N LEU A 113 4.87 -25.68 8.96
CA LEU A 113 3.46 -26.05 8.77
C LEU A 113 2.53 -24.87 9.04
N PHE A 114 2.72 -24.17 10.15
CA PHE A 114 1.93 -22.98 10.48
C PHE A 114 2.17 -21.83 9.49
N PHE A 115 3.39 -21.71 8.96
CA PHE A 115 3.66 -20.71 7.95
C PHE A 115 2.92 -21.02 6.64
N VAL A 116 2.91 -22.28 6.18
CA VAL A 116 2.11 -22.71 5.02
C VAL A 116 0.62 -22.47 5.28
N LEU A 117 0.11 -22.83 6.46
CA LEU A 117 -1.28 -22.57 6.83
C LEU A 117 -1.63 -21.08 6.75
N LEU A 118 -0.75 -20.22 7.25
CA LEU A 118 -0.90 -18.77 7.14
C LEU A 118 -0.96 -18.31 5.68
N LEU A 119 -0.09 -18.81 4.80
CA LEU A 119 -0.14 -18.47 3.38
C LEU A 119 -1.43 -18.94 2.70
N SER A 120 -1.94 -20.11 3.08
CA SER A 120 -3.21 -20.63 2.55
C SER A 120 -4.38 -19.68 2.80
N THR A 121 -4.35 -18.89 3.88
CA THR A 121 -5.41 -17.90 4.16
C THR A 121 -5.48 -16.78 3.11
N MET A 122 -4.37 -16.46 2.43
CA MET A 122 -4.36 -15.47 1.33
C MET A 122 -5.06 -15.95 0.07
N MET A 123 -5.18 -17.27 -0.09
CA MET A 123 -5.80 -17.88 -1.27
C MET A 123 -7.34 -17.77 -1.21
N ILE A 124 -7.90 -17.45 -0.04
CA ILE A 124 -9.34 -17.32 0.14
C ILE A 124 -9.78 -15.95 -0.42
N PRO A 125 -10.65 -15.91 -1.44
CA PRO A 125 -11.10 -14.66 -2.03
C PRO A 125 -11.98 -13.88 -1.05
N TYR A 126 -11.78 -12.56 -1.00
CA TYR A 126 -12.51 -11.66 -0.11
C TYR A 126 -14.04 -11.76 -0.26
N ALA A 127 -14.53 -11.95 -1.48
CA ALA A 127 -15.96 -12.09 -1.76
C ALA A 127 -16.62 -13.25 -0.98
N VAL A 128 -15.88 -14.33 -0.72
CA VAL A 128 -16.39 -15.51 0.01
C VAL A 128 -16.41 -15.27 1.52
N THR A 129 -15.48 -14.45 2.04
CA THR A 129 -15.40 -14.17 3.48
C THR A 129 -16.25 -12.98 3.92
N MET A 130 -16.66 -12.10 2.99
CA MET A 130 -17.39 -10.87 3.30
C MET A 130 -18.69 -11.11 4.09
N VAL A 131 -19.56 -12.02 3.63
CA VAL A 131 -20.85 -12.30 4.30
C VAL A 131 -20.65 -12.97 5.66
N PRO A 132 -19.84 -14.05 5.81
CA PRO A 132 -19.53 -14.62 7.11
C PRO A 132 -18.94 -13.60 8.09
N LEU A 133 -18.01 -12.76 7.63
CA LEU A 133 -17.36 -11.75 8.46
C LEU A 133 -18.35 -10.69 8.94
N PHE A 134 -19.28 -10.25 8.08
CA PHE A 134 -20.38 -9.37 8.48
C PHE A 134 -21.24 -10.00 9.59
N ILE A 135 -21.60 -11.28 9.46
CA ILE A 135 -22.38 -11.99 10.48
C ILE A 135 -21.62 -12.06 11.80
N VAL A 136 -20.31 -12.31 11.78
CA VAL A 136 -19.46 -12.30 12.97
C VAL A 136 -19.50 -10.93 13.65
N PHE A 137 -19.28 -9.83 12.90
CA PHE A 137 -19.33 -8.48 13.47
C PHE A 137 -20.73 -8.08 13.96
N LYS A 138 -21.79 -8.58 13.32
CA LYS A 138 -23.16 -8.43 13.81
C LYS A 138 -23.34 -9.11 15.16
N LYS A 139 -22.91 -10.37 15.30
CA LYS A 139 -22.99 -11.13 16.56
C LYS A 139 -22.14 -10.50 17.67
N LEU A 140 -21.00 -9.90 17.33
CA LEU A 140 -20.15 -9.18 18.27
C LEU A 140 -20.69 -7.78 18.64
N GLY A 141 -21.76 -7.30 18.00
CA GLY A 141 -22.29 -5.95 18.21
C GLY A 141 -21.34 -4.85 17.73
N TRP A 142 -20.50 -5.14 16.74
CA TRP A 142 -19.48 -4.20 16.21
C TRP A 142 -19.97 -3.36 15.03
N LEU A 143 -21.19 -3.60 14.54
CA LEU A 143 -21.77 -2.82 13.45
C LEU A 143 -21.87 -1.34 13.84
N ASN A 144 -21.83 -0.46 12.84
CA ASN A 144 -21.87 0.99 13.01
C ASN A 144 -20.72 1.56 13.88
N SER A 145 -19.56 0.91 13.88
CA SER A 145 -18.36 1.37 14.59
C SER A 145 -17.08 1.14 13.77
N PHE A 146 -15.95 1.70 14.19
CA PHE A 146 -14.65 1.46 13.54
C PHE A 146 -14.00 0.12 13.92
N LYS A 147 -14.55 -0.60 14.92
CA LYS A 147 -13.97 -1.84 15.45
C LYS A 147 -13.69 -2.89 14.35
N PRO A 148 -14.62 -3.18 13.42
CA PRO A 148 -14.38 -4.13 12.33
C PRO A 148 -13.21 -3.78 11.42
N LEU A 149 -12.88 -2.49 11.31
CA LEU A 149 -11.84 -1.99 10.41
C LEU A 149 -10.48 -1.88 11.09
N ILE A 150 -10.47 -1.70 12.42
CA ILE A 150 -9.24 -1.48 13.20
C ILE A 150 -8.79 -2.75 13.90
N ILE A 151 -9.67 -3.39 14.69
CA ILE A 151 -9.28 -4.45 15.61
C ILE A 151 -8.68 -5.67 14.89
N PRO A 152 -9.23 -6.17 13.76
CA PRO A 152 -8.65 -7.30 13.05
C PRO A 152 -7.18 -7.10 12.63
N SER A 153 -6.75 -5.85 12.40
CA SER A 153 -5.36 -5.56 12.02
C SER A 153 -4.34 -5.94 13.09
N PHE A 154 -4.74 -6.01 14.37
CA PHE A 154 -3.89 -6.41 15.49
C PHE A 154 -3.67 -7.92 15.59
N PHE A 155 -4.34 -8.72 14.76
CA PHE A 155 -4.19 -10.18 14.74
C PHE A 155 -3.26 -10.68 13.63
N GLY A 156 -2.50 -9.77 13.02
CA GLY A 156 -1.57 -10.08 11.95
C GLY A 156 -2.22 -10.09 10.57
N ALA A 157 -1.51 -9.54 9.59
CA ALA A 157 -1.90 -9.63 8.19
C ALA A 157 -0.98 -10.64 7.51
N PRO A 158 -1.51 -11.74 6.93
CA PRO A 158 -0.68 -12.79 6.35
C PRO A 158 0.39 -12.24 5.40
N PHE A 159 0.04 -11.24 4.58
CA PHE A 159 0.92 -10.71 3.54
C PHE A 159 2.10 -9.97 4.14
N TYR A 160 1.84 -9.14 5.15
CA TYR A 160 2.91 -8.42 5.85
C TYR A 160 3.78 -9.36 6.68
N ILE A 161 3.19 -10.39 7.30
CA ILE A 161 3.95 -11.44 7.99
C ILE A 161 4.89 -12.16 7.03
N PHE A 162 4.40 -12.54 5.85
CA PHE A 162 5.23 -13.16 4.81
C PHE A 162 6.38 -12.24 4.42
N LEU A 163 6.09 -10.98 4.06
CA LEU A 163 7.12 -10.01 3.65
C LEU A 163 8.18 -9.79 4.74
N LEU A 164 7.75 -9.55 5.97
CA LEU A 164 8.65 -9.31 7.10
C LEU A 164 9.51 -10.54 7.39
N ARG A 165 8.93 -11.74 7.35
CA ARG A 165 9.70 -12.98 7.49
C ARG A 165 10.74 -13.11 6.38
N GLN A 166 10.38 -12.86 5.12
CA GLN A 166 11.34 -12.92 4.01
C GLN A 166 12.49 -11.94 4.21
N PHE A 167 12.18 -10.71 4.61
CA PHE A 167 13.19 -9.70 4.93
C PHE A 167 14.08 -10.15 6.09
N PHE A 168 13.51 -10.59 7.22
CA PHE A 168 14.30 -11.03 8.37
C PHE A 168 15.21 -12.22 8.06
N MET A 169 14.81 -13.14 7.19
CA MET A 169 15.67 -14.24 6.75
C MET A 169 16.88 -13.81 5.91
N THR A 170 16.86 -12.61 5.30
CA THR A 170 18.04 -12.06 4.58
C THR A 170 19.10 -11.50 5.51
N ILE A 171 18.78 -11.26 6.78
CA ILE A 171 19.70 -10.70 7.76
C ILE A 171 20.48 -11.85 8.42
N PRO A 172 21.83 -11.83 8.44
CA PRO A 172 22.66 -12.91 9.01
C PRO A 172 22.30 -13.28 10.45
N MET A 173 22.39 -14.58 10.78
CA MET A 173 22.08 -15.07 12.13
C MET A 173 23.16 -14.69 13.15
N ASP A 174 24.41 -14.53 12.71
CA ASP A 174 25.56 -14.16 13.55
C ASP A 174 25.32 -12.86 14.34
N LEU A 175 24.50 -11.94 13.81
CA LEU A 175 24.10 -10.71 14.52
C LEU A 175 23.22 -11.01 15.74
N SER A 176 22.29 -11.96 15.61
CA SER A 176 21.45 -12.41 16.71
C SER A 176 22.26 -13.21 17.74
N ASP A 177 23.24 -14.00 17.30
CA ASP A 177 24.11 -14.76 18.20
C ASP A 177 25.05 -13.84 18.99
N ALA A 178 25.61 -12.81 18.35
CA ALA A 178 26.39 -11.78 19.02
C ALA A 178 25.56 -11.02 20.08
N ALA A 179 24.33 -10.63 19.75
CA ALA A 179 23.45 -9.95 20.70
C ALA A 179 23.14 -10.82 21.93
N LYS A 180 22.99 -12.14 21.77
CA LYS A 180 22.81 -13.08 22.89
C LYS A 180 24.04 -13.18 23.77
N ILE A 181 25.24 -13.16 23.17
CA ILE A 181 26.51 -13.13 23.92
C ILE A 181 26.62 -11.84 24.74
N ASP A 182 26.16 -10.71 24.20
CA ASP A 182 26.09 -9.41 24.91
C ASP A 182 24.97 -9.34 25.97
N GLY A 183 24.19 -10.42 26.14
CA GLY A 183 23.15 -10.53 27.16
C GLY A 183 21.76 -10.04 26.74
N CYS A 184 21.54 -9.75 25.45
CA CYS A 184 20.20 -9.42 24.95
C CYS A 184 19.29 -10.65 24.96
N SER A 185 18.01 -10.41 25.26
CA SER A 185 16.94 -11.39 25.11
C SER A 185 16.27 -11.30 23.73
N GLU A 186 15.36 -12.22 23.40
CA GLU A 186 14.59 -12.21 22.14
C GLU A 186 13.47 -11.13 22.10
N LEU A 187 13.38 -10.28 23.13
CA LEU A 187 12.35 -9.26 23.37
C LEU A 187 12.99 -7.87 23.44
#